data_AF-A0A1C6FXZ1-F1
#
_entry.id   AF-A0A1C6FXZ1-F1
#
_cell.length_a   1.000
_cell.length_b   1.000
_cell.length_c   1.000
_cell.angle_alpha   90.00
_cell.angle_beta   90.00
_cell.angle_gamma   90.00
#
_symmetry.space_group_name_H-M   'P 1'
#
loop_
_entity.id
_entity.type
_entity.pdbx_description
1 polymer ?
#
loop_
_entity_poly.entity_id
_entity_poly.type
_entity_poly.pdbx_seq_one_letter_code
_entity_poly.pdbx_strand_id
1 'polypeptide(L)'
;MGYINSVLSNPAFQVFLIAMIGYIIGRIKIKGIEVGDAGILIVSLIAGHFGVTCPSFAKSIGIVLFVASVGLIAGPKFFHNFKHNFKSYVILGFCIIIAGGLCTAAICLIGNVNGALAAGLLSGALTSTPGFAAAQEAAGSAKDIVSVGYGIAYPFGVIGVVLFVQLMPKILKVDMAKERAKLAEDAGNAPKSFKTKGLIAVDSLGMMPLCLTIVLGLIIGLIKIPLPGGAFFSLGTSGGPLIAGLLIGHIVHIGPIDLKPKKSVMECMREFGLILFLIGAGCEGGAGFVDTLIEQGPILFVYGMIMTLVPMIVGYLFAKKVLKLPILNNMGALCGGMTSTPALGSLIQVAGTDDVASAYASTYPIALVTVVLVEQMIVLLF
;
A
#
# COMPACT_ATOMS: atom_id res chain seq x y z
N MET A 1 41.07 -12.52 4.49
CA MET A 1 40.32 -11.36 3.96
C MET A 1 39.54 -11.66 2.68
N GLY A 2 40.11 -12.34 1.66
CA GLY A 2 39.40 -12.61 0.39
C GLY A 2 38.09 -13.40 0.50
N TYR A 3 38.05 -14.46 1.30
CA TYR A 3 36.83 -15.27 1.50
C TYR A 3 35.72 -14.49 2.22
N ILE A 4 36.07 -13.70 3.24
CA ILE A 4 35.11 -12.87 3.98
C ILE A 4 34.47 -11.84 3.05
N ASN A 5 35.28 -11.14 2.24
CA ASN A 5 34.75 -10.19 1.26
C ASN A 5 33.85 -10.87 0.22
N SER A 6 34.17 -12.10 -0.20
CA SER A 6 33.32 -12.87 -1.11
C SER A 6 31.95 -13.21 -0.51
N VAL A 7 31.88 -13.47 0.80
CA VAL A 7 30.61 -13.74 1.50
C VAL A 7 29.82 -12.45 1.71
N LEU A 8 30.48 -11.36 2.12
CA LEU A 8 29.83 -10.07 2.36
C LEU A 8 29.27 -9.42 1.09
N SER A 9 29.90 -9.68 -0.07
CA SER A 9 29.41 -9.24 -1.38
C SER A 9 28.36 -10.18 -1.99
N ASN A 10 27.97 -11.25 -1.30
CA ASN A 10 26.94 -12.15 -1.80
C ASN A 10 25.56 -11.45 -1.76
N PRO A 11 24.81 -11.41 -2.87
CA PRO A 11 23.52 -10.70 -2.88
C PRO A 11 22.48 -11.27 -1.92
N ALA A 12 22.49 -12.59 -1.68
CA ALA A 12 21.59 -13.19 -0.69
C ALA A 12 21.97 -12.73 0.72
N PHE A 13 23.28 -12.71 1.05
CA PHE A 13 23.75 -12.18 2.33
C PHE A 13 23.29 -10.73 2.53
N GLN A 14 23.47 -9.87 1.53
CA GLN A 14 23.05 -8.47 1.60
C GLN A 14 21.53 -8.32 1.78
N VAL A 15 20.72 -9.06 1.02
CA VAL A 15 19.25 -9.05 1.15
C VAL A 15 18.83 -9.45 2.57
N PHE A 16 19.35 -10.56 3.10
CA PHE A 16 18.96 -11.00 4.45
C PHE A 16 19.52 -10.11 5.57
N LEU A 17 20.70 -9.52 5.37
CA LEU A 17 21.27 -8.56 6.32
C LEU A 17 20.43 -7.27 6.37
N ILE A 18 20.05 -6.72 5.22
CA ILE A 18 19.17 -5.55 5.13
C ILE A 18 17.82 -5.87 5.76
N ALA A 19 17.23 -7.03 5.46
CA ALA A 19 15.97 -7.45 6.07
C ALA A 19 16.07 -7.51 7.60
N MET A 20 17.13 -8.15 8.12
CA MET A 20 17.36 -8.30 9.56
C MET A 20 17.48 -6.94 10.26
N ILE A 21 18.38 -6.07 9.78
CA ILE A 21 18.58 -4.73 10.36
C ILE A 21 17.32 -3.89 10.19
N GLY A 22 16.69 -3.96 9.02
CA GLY A 22 15.44 -3.28 8.71
C GLY A 22 14.31 -3.62 9.68
N TYR A 23 14.15 -4.90 10.03
CA TYR A 23 13.18 -5.31 11.04
C TYR A 23 13.52 -4.83 12.44
N ILE A 24 14.79 -4.83 12.82
CA ILE A 24 15.23 -4.32 14.13
C ILE A 24 14.90 -2.82 14.23
N ILE A 25 15.25 -2.04 13.21
CA ILE A 25 14.95 -0.61 13.15
C ILE A 25 13.43 -0.36 13.07
N GLY A 26 12.72 -1.16 12.28
CA GLY A 26 11.27 -1.12 12.12
C GLY A 26 10.50 -1.26 13.45
N ARG A 27 11.07 -2.02 14.40
CA ARG A 27 10.50 -2.26 15.73
C ARG A 27 10.78 -1.15 16.75
N ILE A 28 11.62 -0.17 16.44
CA ILE A 28 11.88 0.96 17.34
C ILE A 28 10.58 1.75 17.51
N LYS A 29 10.11 1.87 18.75
CA LYS A 29 8.89 2.62 19.08
C LYS A 29 9.25 3.99 19.62
N ILE A 30 8.73 5.03 18.99
CA ILE A 30 8.84 6.41 19.51
C ILE A 30 7.43 6.89 19.83
N LYS A 31 7.11 7.11 21.12
CA LYS A 31 5.77 7.53 21.60
C LYS A 31 4.61 6.65 21.08
N GLY A 32 4.83 5.34 20.96
CA GLY A 32 3.81 4.39 20.49
C GLY A 32 3.70 4.28 18.97
N ILE A 33 4.53 4.99 18.21
CA ILE A 33 4.61 4.88 16.75
C ILE A 33 5.73 3.90 16.41
N GLU A 34 5.41 2.83 15.67
CA GLU A 34 6.38 1.90 15.09
C GLU A 34 6.65 2.30 13.63
N VAL A 35 7.91 2.22 13.22
CA VAL A 35 8.30 2.44 11.81
C VAL A 35 7.80 1.31 10.92
N GLY A 36 7.71 0.08 11.46
CA GLY A 36 7.21 -1.10 10.75
C GLY A 36 8.14 -1.54 9.63
N ASP A 37 7.56 -2.10 8.56
CA ASP A 37 8.32 -2.63 7.40
C ASP A 37 9.07 -1.53 6.63
N ALA A 38 8.75 -0.26 6.88
CA ALA A 38 9.50 0.88 6.37
C ALA A 38 10.94 0.95 6.88
N GLY A 39 11.23 0.31 8.01
CA GLY A 39 12.61 0.15 8.48
C GLY A 39 13.47 -0.57 7.43
N ILE A 40 12.89 -1.52 6.70
CA ILE A 40 13.56 -2.25 5.61
C ILE A 40 13.88 -1.29 4.46
N LEU A 41 12.93 -0.44 4.07
CA LEU A 41 13.15 0.58 3.04
C LEU A 41 14.25 1.58 3.44
N ILE A 42 14.23 2.09 4.68
CA ILE A 42 15.24 3.05 5.16
C ILE A 42 16.63 2.42 5.12
N VAL A 43 16.76 1.19 5.61
CA VAL A 43 18.05 0.47 5.58
C VAL A 43 18.48 0.17 4.16
N SER A 44 17.56 -0.20 3.25
CA SER A 44 17.91 -0.45 1.85
C SER A 44 18.29 0.83 1.10
N LEU A 45 17.67 1.97 1.38
CA LEU A 45 18.07 3.29 0.87
C LEU A 45 19.48 3.67 1.34
N ILE A 46 19.77 3.48 2.63
CA ILE A 46 21.12 3.75 3.17
C ILE A 46 22.14 2.80 2.54
N ALA A 47 21.82 1.51 2.43
CA ALA A 47 22.69 0.52 1.81
C ALA A 47 22.94 0.87 0.32
N GLY A 48 21.90 1.26 -0.41
CA GLY A 48 22.00 1.70 -1.81
C GLY A 48 22.87 2.94 -1.98
N HIS A 49 22.76 3.92 -1.06
CA HIS A 49 23.64 5.09 -1.04
C HIS A 49 25.12 4.72 -0.90
N PHE A 50 25.42 3.68 -0.12
CA PHE A 50 26.77 3.12 0.01
C PHE A 50 27.15 2.11 -1.08
N GLY A 51 26.37 2.01 -2.16
CA GLY A 51 26.69 1.19 -3.34
C GLY A 51 26.27 -0.28 -3.27
N VAL A 52 25.42 -0.66 -2.30
CA VAL A 52 24.86 -2.02 -2.26
C VAL A 52 23.82 -2.18 -3.36
N THR A 53 24.05 -3.12 -4.29
CA THR A 53 23.13 -3.46 -5.36
C THR A 53 22.36 -4.74 -5.05
N CYS A 54 21.05 -4.69 -5.16
CA CYS A 54 20.18 -5.82 -4.85
C CYS A 54 19.68 -6.51 -6.14
N PRO A 55 19.47 -7.84 -6.15
CA PRO A 55 19.07 -8.54 -7.37
C PRO A 55 17.72 -8.04 -7.91
N SER A 56 17.68 -7.67 -9.20
CA SER A 56 16.44 -7.24 -9.87
C SER A 56 15.34 -8.29 -9.79
N PHE A 57 15.71 -9.57 -9.81
CA PHE A 57 14.78 -10.68 -9.65
C PHE A 57 14.05 -10.68 -8.30
N ALA A 58 14.74 -10.31 -7.22
CA ALA A 58 14.12 -10.22 -5.90
C ALA A 58 13.03 -9.14 -5.88
N LYS A 59 13.29 -7.99 -6.51
CA LYS A 59 12.30 -6.92 -6.67
C LYS A 59 11.06 -7.38 -7.43
N SER A 60 11.24 -7.97 -8.61
CA SER A 60 10.13 -8.38 -9.48
C SER A 60 9.26 -9.47 -8.85
N ILE A 61 9.89 -10.49 -8.25
CA ILE A 61 9.15 -11.51 -7.49
C ILE A 61 8.45 -10.88 -6.29
N GLY A 62 9.14 -9.97 -5.59
CA GLY A 62 8.62 -9.28 -4.42
C GLY A 62 7.30 -8.57 -4.72
N ILE A 63 7.27 -7.74 -5.77
CA ILE A 63 6.06 -7.01 -6.20
C ILE A 63 4.91 -7.97 -6.49
N VAL A 64 5.15 -8.96 -7.35
CA VAL A 64 4.10 -9.83 -7.85
C VAL A 64 3.52 -10.70 -6.73
N LEU A 65 4.37 -11.25 -5.85
CA LEU A 65 3.93 -12.00 -4.66
C LEU A 65 3.16 -11.11 -3.69
N PHE A 66 3.67 -9.92 -3.40
CA PHE A 66 3.05 -8.96 -2.50
C PHE A 66 1.65 -8.58 -2.98
N VAL A 67 1.55 -8.08 -4.22
CA VAL A 67 0.31 -7.53 -4.74
C VAL A 67 -0.74 -8.61 -5.00
N ALA A 68 -0.34 -9.79 -5.50
CA ALA A 68 -1.26 -10.91 -5.67
C ALA A 68 -1.84 -11.39 -4.32
N SER A 69 -0.98 -11.49 -3.29
CA SER A 69 -1.42 -11.89 -1.94
C SER A 69 -2.37 -10.86 -1.33
N VAL A 70 -2.08 -9.56 -1.50
CA VAL A 70 -2.98 -8.47 -1.09
C VAL A 70 -4.34 -8.60 -1.78
N GLY A 71 -4.36 -8.80 -3.10
CA GLY A 71 -5.58 -8.99 -3.87
C GLY A 71 -6.41 -10.18 -3.37
N LEU A 72 -5.76 -11.34 -3.17
CA LEU A 72 -6.43 -12.55 -2.68
C LEU A 72 -7.02 -12.39 -1.28
N ILE A 73 -6.33 -11.69 -0.38
CA ILE A 73 -6.84 -11.39 0.97
C ILE A 73 -8.02 -10.41 0.89
N ALA A 74 -7.93 -9.41 0.00
CA ALA A 74 -8.92 -8.35 -0.11
C ALA A 74 -10.18 -8.76 -0.89
N GLY A 75 -10.07 -9.68 -1.86
CA GLY A 75 -11.13 -10.07 -2.79
C GLY A 75 -12.47 -10.44 -2.14
N PRO A 76 -12.53 -11.39 -1.20
CA PRO A 76 -13.79 -11.78 -0.56
C PRO A 76 -14.49 -10.59 0.10
N LYS A 77 -13.72 -9.75 0.80
CA LYS A 77 -14.25 -8.58 1.52
C LYS A 77 -14.70 -7.50 0.56
N PHE A 78 -13.92 -7.24 -0.48
CA PHE A 78 -14.22 -6.22 -1.48
C PHE A 78 -15.59 -6.44 -2.14
N PHE A 79 -15.85 -7.65 -2.64
CA PHE A 79 -17.10 -7.95 -3.35
C PHE A 79 -18.28 -8.25 -2.41
N HIS A 80 -18.04 -8.81 -1.22
CA HIS A 80 -19.09 -9.00 -0.21
C HIS A 80 -19.59 -7.65 0.33
N ASN A 81 -18.65 -6.76 0.65
CA ASN A 81 -18.96 -5.43 1.17
C ASN A 81 -19.51 -4.48 0.10
N PHE A 82 -19.59 -4.89 -1.18
CA PHE A 82 -20.19 -4.11 -2.26
C PHE A 82 -21.71 -3.88 -2.09
N LYS A 83 -22.40 -4.65 -1.23
CA LYS A 83 -23.87 -4.70 -1.15
C LYS A 83 -24.55 -3.93 0.00
N HIS A 84 -23.86 -3.55 1.10
CA HIS A 84 -24.44 -2.79 2.22
C HIS A 84 -23.53 -1.65 2.69
N ASN A 85 -24.06 -0.40 2.80
CA ASN A 85 -23.36 0.84 3.18
C ASN A 85 -22.09 1.23 2.36
N PHE A 86 -21.79 0.47 1.30
CA PHE A 86 -20.64 0.57 0.39
C PHE A 86 -20.43 1.91 -0.28
N LYS A 87 -21.51 2.56 -0.78
CA LYS A 87 -21.39 3.79 -1.57
C LYS A 87 -20.58 4.85 -0.82
N SER A 88 -20.82 4.99 0.48
CA SER A 88 -20.10 5.94 1.33
C SER A 88 -18.60 5.63 1.41
N TYR A 89 -18.21 4.40 1.76
CA TYR A 89 -16.80 4.02 1.91
C TYR A 89 -16.01 4.02 0.60
N VAL A 90 -16.67 3.70 -0.51
CA VAL A 90 -16.06 3.72 -1.84
C VAL A 90 -15.82 5.11 -2.33
N ILE A 91 -16.85 5.95 -2.27
CA ILE A 91 -16.73 7.35 -2.66
C ILE A 91 -15.68 8.02 -1.77
N LEU A 92 -15.59 7.64 -0.50
CA LEU A 92 -14.52 8.12 0.40
C LEU A 92 -13.12 7.67 -0.05
N GLY A 93 -12.93 6.39 -0.36
CA GLY A 93 -11.66 5.88 -0.88
C GLY A 93 -11.23 6.59 -2.16
N PHE A 94 -12.14 6.72 -3.13
CA PHE A 94 -11.90 7.52 -4.33
C PHE A 94 -11.58 8.98 -4.01
N CYS A 95 -12.35 9.62 -3.11
CA CYS A 95 -12.16 11.01 -2.74
C CYS A 95 -10.77 11.25 -2.14
N ILE A 96 -10.30 10.37 -1.25
CA ILE A 96 -8.96 10.47 -0.64
C ILE A 96 -7.88 10.36 -1.71
N ILE A 97 -7.93 9.31 -2.55
CA ILE A 97 -6.90 9.08 -3.56
C ILE A 97 -6.90 10.16 -4.64
N ILE A 98 -8.08 10.60 -5.11
CA ILE A 98 -8.20 11.68 -6.08
C ILE A 98 -7.74 13.02 -5.49
N ALA A 99 -8.04 13.31 -4.22
CA ALA A 99 -7.49 14.49 -3.56
C ALA A 99 -5.96 14.43 -3.49
N GLY A 100 -5.39 13.26 -3.22
CA GLY A 100 -3.95 13.02 -3.27
C GLY A 100 -3.40 13.27 -4.67
N GLY A 101 -3.95 12.62 -5.70
CA GLY A 101 -3.52 12.79 -7.09
C GLY A 101 -3.65 14.22 -7.63
N LEU A 102 -4.73 14.92 -7.30
CA LEU A 102 -4.89 16.34 -7.66
C LEU A 102 -3.87 17.23 -6.94
N CYS A 103 -3.58 16.94 -5.66
CA CYS A 103 -2.52 17.62 -4.93
C CYS A 103 -1.14 17.36 -5.58
N THR A 104 -0.87 16.13 -6.01
CA THR A 104 0.35 15.75 -6.75
C THR A 104 0.46 16.51 -8.05
N ALA A 105 -0.59 16.50 -8.88
CA ALA A 105 -0.62 17.21 -10.15
C ALA A 105 -0.37 18.72 -9.98
N ALA A 106 -0.96 19.33 -8.93
CA ALA A 106 -0.69 20.72 -8.59
C ALA A 106 0.78 20.96 -8.21
N ILE A 107 1.40 20.06 -7.44
CA ILE A 107 2.83 20.14 -7.09
C ILE A 107 3.71 19.96 -8.32
N CYS A 108 3.39 19.06 -9.25
CA CYS A 108 4.13 18.93 -10.51
C CYS A 108 4.11 20.25 -11.29
N LEU A 109 2.93 20.87 -11.43
CA LEU A 109 2.74 22.10 -12.21
C LEU A 109 3.38 23.34 -11.57
N ILE A 110 3.31 23.45 -10.24
CA ILE A 110 3.78 24.65 -9.51
C ILE A 110 5.25 24.50 -9.10
N GLY A 111 5.65 23.31 -8.67
CA GLY A 111 6.96 23.01 -8.11
C GLY A 111 7.99 22.54 -9.13
N ASN A 112 7.60 22.35 -10.40
CA ASN A 112 8.45 21.79 -11.46
C ASN A 112 9.09 20.44 -11.07
N VAL A 113 8.31 19.63 -10.35
CA VAL A 113 8.69 18.27 -9.93
C VAL A 113 8.26 17.31 -11.02
N ASN A 114 9.16 16.46 -11.51
CA ASN A 114 8.81 15.49 -12.54
C ASN A 114 7.79 14.46 -12.02
N GLY A 115 6.99 13.88 -12.93
CA GLY A 115 5.94 12.93 -12.53
C GLY A 115 6.46 11.70 -11.80
N ALA A 116 7.66 11.19 -12.13
CA ALA A 116 8.27 10.05 -11.44
C ALA A 116 8.54 10.33 -9.96
N LEU A 117 9.18 11.45 -9.63
CA LEU A 117 9.44 11.85 -8.25
C LEU A 117 8.14 12.15 -7.50
N ALA A 118 7.21 12.85 -8.16
CA ALA A 118 5.92 13.21 -7.58
C ALA A 118 5.05 11.98 -7.29
N ALA A 119 5.05 10.98 -8.16
CA ALA A 119 4.41 9.68 -7.95
C ALA A 119 5.05 8.91 -6.76
N GLY A 120 6.38 8.96 -6.66
CA GLY A 120 7.09 8.47 -5.47
C GLY A 120 6.61 9.16 -4.19
N LEU A 121 6.55 10.49 -4.19
CA LEU A 121 6.07 11.27 -3.04
C LEU A 121 4.61 10.94 -2.70
N LEU A 122 3.74 10.77 -3.70
CA LEU A 122 2.33 10.41 -3.51
C LEU A 122 2.18 9.05 -2.84
N SER A 123 2.80 8.02 -3.40
CA SER A 123 2.73 6.66 -2.86
C SER A 123 3.34 6.58 -1.46
N GLY A 124 4.40 7.36 -1.18
CA GLY A 124 4.99 7.48 0.16
C GLY A 124 4.02 8.16 1.12
N ALA A 125 3.49 9.32 0.76
CA ALA A 125 2.56 10.09 1.57
C ALA A 125 1.25 9.34 1.89
N LEU A 126 0.77 8.53 0.94
CA LEU A 126 -0.36 7.63 1.11
C LEU A 126 0.04 6.27 1.68
N THR A 127 1.31 6.00 1.99
CA THR A 127 1.77 4.70 2.51
C THR A 127 1.37 3.50 1.64
N SER A 128 1.20 3.71 0.34
CA SER A 128 0.64 2.73 -0.60
C SER A 128 1.74 2.01 -1.37
N THR A 129 2.15 0.84 -0.89
CA THR A 129 3.14 0.00 -1.57
C THR A 129 2.68 -0.46 -2.97
N PRO A 130 1.42 -0.87 -3.22
CA PRO A 130 0.98 -1.20 -4.58
C PRO A 130 1.00 0.01 -5.52
N GLY A 131 0.68 1.20 -5.00
CA GLY A 131 0.83 2.46 -5.73
C GLY A 131 2.28 2.75 -6.10
N PHE A 132 3.19 2.59 -5.14
CA PHE A 132 4.64 2.73 -5.36
C PHE A 132 5.15 1.78 -6.46
N ALA A 133 4.75 0.50 -6.41
CA ALA A 133 5.12 -0.46 -7.45
C ALA A 133 4.56 -0.07 -8.83
N ALA A 134 3.33 0.44 -8.90
CA ALA A 134 2.72 0.91 -10.13
C ALA A 134 3.43 2.16 -10.71
N ALA A 135 3.83 3.09 -9.84
CA ALA A 135 4.61 4.26 -10.22
C ALA A 135 5.98 3.87 -10.80
N GLN A 136 6.70 2.94 -10.16
CA GLN A 136 7.99 2.45 -10.68
C GLN A 136 7.85 1.79 -12.05
N GLU A 137 6.79 1.02 -12.24
CA GLU A 137 6.52 0.35 -13.51
C GLU A 137 6.21 1.36 -14.62
N ALA A 138 5.39 2.38 -14.34
CA ALA A 138 5.09 3.45 -15.29
C ALA A 138 6.33 4.32 -15.61
N ALA A 139 7.22 4.52 -14.64
CA ALA A 139 8.38 5.38 -14.79
C ALA A 139 9.50 4.77 -15.64
N GLY A 140 9.50 3.45 -15.84
CA GLY A 140 10.48 2.76 -16.66
C GLY A 140 11.92 3.03 -16.22
N SER A 141 12.68 3.80 -17.00
CA SER A 141 14.05 4.19 -16.68
C SER A 141 14.17 5.13 -15.48
N ALA A 142 13.10 5.85 -15.11
CA ALA A 142 13.08 6.76 -13.97
C ALA A 142 12.61 6.10 -12.66
N LYS A 143 12.54 4.77 -12.60
CA LYS A 143 12.08 4.00 -11.42
C LYS A 143 12.85 4.28 -10.12
N ASP A 144 14.12 4.68 -10.23
CA ASP A 144 14.99 4.96 -9.07
C ASP A 144 14.57 6.28 -8.40
N ILE A 145 14.17 7.27 -9.21
CA ILE A 145 13.64 8.56 -8.74
C ILE A 145 12.33 8.36 -7.98
N VAL A 146 11.47 7.43 -8.43
CA VAL A 146 10.25 7.07 -7.71
C VAL A 146 10.58 6.52 -6.31
N SER A 147 11.59 5.65 -6.19
CA SER A 147 12.04 5.12 -4.89
C SER A 147 12.52 6.22 -3.95
N VAL A 148 13.21 7.23 -4.47
CA VAL A 148 13.64 8.39 -3.68
C VAL A 148 12.44 9.15 -3.14
N GLY A 149 11.47 9.50 -3.99
CA GLY A 149 10.24 10.18 -3.57
C GLY A 149 9.47 9.40 -2.51
N TYR A 150 9.33 8.08 -2.71
CA TYR A 150 8.69 7.19 -1.75
C TYR A 150 9.38 7.23 -0.38
N GLY A 151 10.71 7.13 -0.36
CA GLY A 151 11.52 7.23 0.85
C GLY A 151 11.36 8.55 1.59
N ILE A 152 11.29 9.68 0.86
CA ILE A 152 11.14 11.02 1.45
C ILE A 152 9.75 11.20 2.09
N ALA A 153 8.68 10.82 1.39
CA ALA A 153 7.32 11.11 1.85
C ALA A 153 6.76 10.10 2.86
N TYR A 154 7.24 8.86 2.84
CA TYR A 154 6.70 7.77 3.66
C TYR A 154 6.66 8.06 5.17
N PRO A 155 7.72 8.63 5.80
CA PRO A 155 7.67 8.98 7.23
C PRO A 155 6.53 9.95 7.57
N PHE A 156 6.23 10.91 6.69
CA PHE A 156 5.12 11.83 6.90
C PHE A 156 3.78 11.13 6.78
N GLY A 157 3.63 10.21 5.82
CA GLY A 157 2.43 9.38 5.68
C GLY A 157 2.13 8.58 6.96
N VAL A 158 3.12 7.82 7.46
CA VAL A 158 2.93 7.03 8.68
C VAL A 158 2.68 7.90 9.90
N ILE A 159 3.55 8.87 10.18
CA ILE A 159 3.45 9.71 11.38
C ILE A 159 2.19 10.56 11.33
N GLY A 160 1.90 11.17 10.17
CA GLY A 160 0.76 12.06 9.98
C GLY A 160 -0.57 11.36 10.25
N VAL A 161 -0.80 10.21 9.63
CA VAL A 161 -2.07 9.47 9.79
C VAL A 161 -2.18 8.88 11.20
N VAL A 162 -1.10 8.34 11.77
CA VAL A 162 -1.09 7.81 13.15
C VAL A 162 -1.43 8.92 14.16
N LEU A 163 -0.77 10.08 14.08
CA LEU A 163 -1.06 11.20 14.97
C LEU A 163 -2.49 11.70 14.76
N PHE A 164 -2.97 11.75 13.53
CA PHE A 164 -4.33 12.19 13.25
C PHE A 164 -5.38 11.32 13.93
N VAL A 165 -5.28 9.99 13.82
CA VAL A 165 -6.25 9.08 14.47
C VAL A 165 -6.14 9.06 16.01
N GLN A 166 -4.97 9.39 16.56
CA GLN A 166 -4.79 9.53 18.02
C GLN A 166 -5.32 10.87 18.56
N LEU A 167 -5.13 11.94 17.81
CA LEU A 167 -5.43 13.30 18.24
C LEU A 167 -6.89 13.68 17.96
N MET A 168 -7.46 13.26 16.84
CA MET A 168 -8.79 13.70 16.42
C MET A 168 -9.89 13.35 17.44
N PRO A 169 -9.97 12.13 18.01
CA PRO A 169 -10.96 11.81 19.05
C PRO A 169 -10.78 12.65 20.32
N LYS A 170 -9.53 12.98 20.68
CA LYS A 170 -9.20 13.81 21.85
C LYS A 170 -9.58 15.28 21.62
N ILE A 171 -9.26 15.83 20.45
CA ILE A 171 -9.60 17.20 20.06
C ILE A 171 -11.12 17.41 20.09
N LEU A 172 -11.87 16.41 19.61
CA LEU A 172 -13.33 16.45 19.56
C LEU A 172 -14.02 16.04 20.87
N LYS A 173 -13.24 15.66 21.91
CA LYS A 173 -13.75 15.17 23.20
C LYS A 173 -14.83 14.09 23.04
N VAL A 174 -14.53 13.11 22.18
CA VAL A 174 -15.46 12.04 21.82
C VAL A 174 -15.74 11.14 23.02
N ASP A 175 -17.01 10.80 23.24
CA ASP A 175 -17.41 9.72 24.13
C ASP A 175 -17.14 8.36 23.46
N MET A 176 -16.06 7.72 23.88
CA MET A 176 -15.61 6.46 23.32
C MET A 176 -16.54 5.29 23.65
N ALA A 177 -17.30 5.33 24.76
CA ALA A 177 -18.25 4.28 25.09
C ALA A 177 -19.44 4.34 24.12
N LYS A 178 -19.96 5.55 23.88
CA LYS A 178 -21.06 5.78 22.93
C LYS A 178 -20.68 5.42 21.50
N GLU A 179 -19.49 5.79 21.05
CA GLU A 179 -19.08 5.48 19.67
C GLU A 179 -18.78 3.99 19.48
N ARG A 180 -18.29 3.28 20.50
CA ARG A 180 -18.16 1.81 20.45
C ARG A 180 -19.52 1.12 20.31
N ALA A 181 -20.55 1.61 20.99
CA ALA A 181 -21.90 1.06 20.84
C ALA A 181 -22.42 1.16 19.39
N LYS A 182 -22.12 2.27 18.69
CA LYS A 182 -22.48 2.46 17.28
C LYS A 182 -21.74 1.49 16.34
N LEU A 183 -20.49 1.13 16.66
CA LEU A 183 -19.72 0.16 15.87
C LEU A 183 -20.29 -1.26 15.96
N ALA A 184 -20.76 -1.66 17.15
CA ALA A 184 -21.29 -3.00 17.39
C ALA A 184 -22.58 -3.28 16.59
N GLU A 185 -23.38 -2.26 16.31
CA GLU A 185 -24.56 -2.37 15.44
C GLU A 185 -24.19 -2.61 13.96
N ASP A 186 -23.06 -2.07 13.50
CA ASP A 186 -22.54 -2.25 12.13
C ASP A 186 -21.78 -3.58 11.92
N ALA A 187 -21.16 -4.13 12.97
CA ALA A 187 -20.29 -5.31 12.91
C ALA A 187 -21.02 -6.65 12.65
N GLY A 188 -22.35 -6.68 12.79
CA GLY A 188 -23.17 -7.89 12.62
C GLY A 188 -23.19 -8.51 11.20
N ASN A 189 -22.54 -7.88 10.22
CA ASN A 189 -22.54 -8.28 8.81
C ASN A 189 -21.20 -8.89 8.32
N ALA A 190 -20.38 -9.45 9.22
CA ALA A 190 -19.20 -10.18 8.78
C ALA A 190 -19.58 -11.34 7.82
N PRO A 191 -18.86 -11.55 6.70
CA PRO A 191 -19.22 -12.58 5.74
C PRO A 191 -19.24 -13.95 6.40
N LYS A 192 -20.38 -14.65 6.30
CA LYS A 192 -20.48 -16.05 6.70
C LYS A 192 -19.43 -16.83 5.90
N SER A 193 -18.56 -17.57 6.61
CA SER A 193 -17.57 -18.42 5.96
C SER A 193 -18.26 -19.33 4.94
N PHE A 194 -17.86 -19.23 3.68
CA PHE A 194 -18.29 -20.16 2.63
C PHE A 194 -18.01 -21.60 3.10
N LYS A 195 -18.99 -22.48 3.00
CA LYS A 195 -18.81 -23.91 3.32
C LYS A 195 -18.10 -24.56 2.13
N THR A 196 -16.84 -24.93 2.30
CA THR A 196 -16.00 -25.62 1.30
C THR A 196 -16.22 -27.15 1.25
N LYS A 197 -17.35 -27.64 1.76
CA LYS A 197 -17.57 -29.08 1.94
C LYS A 197 -17.73 -29.77 0.58
N GLY A 198 -16.75 -30.59 0.20
CA GLY A 198 -16.76 -31.36 -1.07
C GLY A 198 -15.92 -30.77 -2.21
N LEU A 199 -15.19 -29.67 -1.99
CA LEU A 199 -14.23 -29.15 -2.97
C LEU A 199 -12.89 -29.88 -2.87
N ILE A 200 -12.23 -30.04 -4.02
CA ILE A 200 -10.88 -30.57 -4.17
C ILE A 200 -9.90 -29.42 -3.93
N ALA A 201 -9.20 -29.46 -2.79
CA ALA A 201 -8.05 -28.59 -2.56
C ALA A 201 -6.83 -29.19 -3.28
N VAL A 202 -6.35 -28.53 -4.33
CA VAL A 202 -5.18 -28.98 -5.11
C VAL A 202 -3.90 -28.94 -4.27
N ASP A 203 -3.81 -27.99 -3.36
CA ASP A 203 -2.77 -27.92 -2.34
C ASP A 203 -3.36 -27.43 -1.01
N SER A 204 -2.73 -27.80 0.10
CA SER A 204 -3.26 -27.52 1.45
C SER A 204 -3.01 -26.09 1.93
N LEU A 205 -2.12 -25.34 1.27
CA LEU A 205 -1.69 -24.01 1.68
C LEU A 205 -2.41 -22.90 0.89
N GLY A 206 -2.91 -23.20 -0.31
CA GLY A 206 -3.43 -22.23 -1.26
C GLY A 206 -2.36 -21.64 -2.17
N MET A 207 -1.29 -22.36 -2.44
CA MET A 207 -0.23 -21.94 -3.36
C MET A 207 -0.67 -22.01 -4.82
N MET A 208 -1.50 -22.97 -5.20
CA MET A 208 -2.04 -23.05 -6.57
C MET A 208 -2.90 -21.82 -6.89
N PRO A 209 -3.87 -21.39 -6.05
CA PRO A 209 -4.61 -20.14 -6.27
C PRO A 209 -3.72 -18.89 -6.34
N LEU A 210 -2.64 -18.84 -5.57
CA LEU A 210 -1.65 -17.76 -5.65
C LEU A 210 -0.93 -17.76 -7.01
N CYS A 211 -0.41 -18.91 -7.44
CA CYS A 211 0.23 -19.05 -8.76
C CYS A 211 -0.73 -18.73 -9.90
N LEU A 212 -1.98 -19.21 -9.84
CA LEU A 212 -3.03 -18.90 -10.81
C LEU A 212 -3.29 -17.39 -10.87
N THR A 213 -3.41 -16.76 -9.69
CA THR A 213 -3.60 -15.31 -9.57
C THR A 213 -2.46 -14.54 -10.22
N ILE A 214 -1.22 -14.96 -9.96
CA ILE A 214 -0.03 -14.32 -10.54
C ILE A 214 -0.02 -14.46 -12.05
N VAL A 215 -0.24 -15.67 -12.58
CA VAL A 215 -0.23 -15.92 -14.03
C VAL A 215 -1.33 -15.12 -14.72
N LEU A 216 -2.58 -15.20 -14.24
CA LEU A 216 -3.68 -14.42 -14.79
C LEU A 216 -3.45 -12.92 -14.63
N GLY A 217 -2.89 -12.51 -13.50
CA GLY A 217 -2.54 -11.13 -13.22
C GLY A 217 -1.52 -10.57 -14.19
N LEU A 218 -0.46 -11.31 -14.48
CA LEU A 218 0.53 -10.91 -15.47
C LEU A 218 -0.08 -10.84 -16.88
N ILE A 219 -0.95 -11.78 -17.24
CA ILE A 219 -1.66 -11.75 -18.53
C ILE A 219 -2.56 -10.50 -18.63
N ILE A 220 -3.33 -10.19 -17.58
CA ILE A 220 -4.14 -8.95 -17.51
C ILE A 220 -3.23 -7.72 -17.58
N GLY A 221 -2.08 -7.78 -16.91
CA GLY A 221 -1.07 -6.72 -16.88
C GLY A 221 -0.50 -6.37 -18.25
N LEU A 222 -0.47 -7.33 -19.18
CA LEU A 222 0.01 -7.15 -20.56
C LEU A 222 -1.00 -6.48 -21.49
N ILE A 223 -2.26 -6.30 -21.08
CA ILE A 223 -3.28 -5.67 -21.90
C ILE A 223 -2.95 -4.17 -22.03
N LYS A 224 -2.55 -3.78 -23.24
CA LYS A 224 -2.25 -2.38 -23.59
C LYS A 224 -3.51 -1.68 -24.10
N ILE A 225 -3.97 -0.69 -23.37
CA ILE A 225 -5.09 0.18 -23.73
C ILE A 225 -4.50 1.44 -24.38
N PRO A 226 -4.82 1.73 -25.66
CA PRO A 226 -4.32 2.94 -26.32
C PRO A 226 -4.93 4.19 -25.67
N LEU A 227 -4.08 5.17 -25.39
CA LEU A 227 -4.48 6.48 -24.88
C LEU A 227 -4.45 7.54 -25.99
N PRO A 228 -5.22 8.64 -25.86
CA PRO A 228 -5.07 9.81 -26.72
C PRO A 228 -3.62 10.31 -26.71
N GLY A 229 -3.06 10.62 -27.87
CA GLY A 229 -1.67 11.09 -28.00
C GLY A 229 -0.62 10.00 -28.28
N GLY A 230 -1.03 8.77 -28.55
CA GLY A 230 -0.13 7.69 -28.99
C GLY A 230 0.56 6.91 -27.86
N ALA A 231 0.26 7.24 -26.61
CA ALA A 231 0.70 6.48 -25.44
C ALA A 231 -0.14 5.21 -25.24
N PHE A 232 0.38 4.25 -24.47
CA PHE A 232 -0.35 3.05 -24.06
C PHE A 232 -0.41 2.98 -22.54
N PHE A 233 -1.58 2.66 -22.02
CA PHE A 233 -1.80 2.32 -20.62
C PHE A 233 -1.76 0.80 -20.44
N SER A 234 -1.06 0.31 -19.43
CA SER A 234 -1.01 -1.11 -19.08
C SER A 234 -1.03 -1.24 -17.58
N LEU A 235 -1.81 -2.19 -17.05
CA LEU A 235 -1.88 -2.45 -15.62
C LEU A 235 -0.57 -3.01 -15.05
N GLY A 236 0.21 -3.68 -15.90
CA GLY A 236 1.53 -4.13 -15.54
C GLY A 236 1.59 -5.26 -14.50
N THR A 237 2.78 -5.51 -14.01
CA THR A 237 3.14 -6.47 -12.97
C THR A 237 2.63 -6.10 -11.57
N SER A 238 2.26 -4.84 -11.34
CA SER A 238 1.58 -4.42 -10.11
C SER A 238 0.05 -4.51 -10.24
N GLY A 239 -0.55 -3.75 -11.17
CA GLY A 239 -2.01 -3.63 -11.26
C GLY A 239 -2.73 -4.89 -11.72
N GLY A 240 -2.13 -5.65 -12.63
CA GLY A 240 -2.71 -6.88 -13.15
C GLY A 240 -2.90 -7.95 -12.06
N PRO A 241 -1.85 -8.33 -11.31
CA PRO A 241 -1.94 -9.23 -10.16
C PRO A 241 -2.90 -8.76 -9.06
N LEU A 242 -3.04 -7.45 -8.83
CA LEU A 242 -4.01 -6.93 -7.87
C LEU A 242 -5.44 -7.27 -8.31
N ILE A 243 -5.78 -6.96 -9.56
CA ILE A 243 -7.12 -7.18 -10.11
C ILE A 243 -7.42 -8.68 -10.17
N ALA A 244 -6.48 -9.49 -10.66
CA ALA A 244 -6.62 -10.94 -10.65
C ALA A 244 -6.85 -11.48 -9.23
N GLY A 245 -6.09 -10.99 -8.24
CA GLY A 245 -6.22 -11.44 -6.86
C GLY A 245 -7.57 -11.08 -6.25
N LEU A 246 -8.08 -9.88 -6.54
CA LEU A 246 -9.42 -9.47 -6.12
C LEU A 246 -10.51 -10.38 -6.72
N LEU A 247 -10.40 -10.70 -8.01
CA LEU A 247 -11.34 -11.58 -8.71
C LEU A 247 -11.28 -13.03 -8.21
N ILE A 248 -10.09 -13.64 -8.17
CA ILE A 248 -9.92 -15.02 -7.70
C ILE A 248 -10.30 -15.15 -6.22
N GLY A 249 -9.92 -14.17 -5.40
CA GLY A 249 -10.33 -14.12 -4.00
C GLY A 249 -11.84 -14.06 -3.82
N HIS A 250 -12.58 -13.49 -4.77
CA HIS A 250 -14.04 -13.48 -4.75
C HIS A 250 -14.69 -14.76 -5.26
N ILE A 251 -14.16 -15.34 -6.34
CA ILE A 251 -14.75 -16.51 -7.01
C ILE A 251 -14.71 -17.75 -6.10
N VAL A 252 -13.74 -17.86 -5.19
CA VAL A 252 -13.59 -18.89 -4.13
C VAL A 252 -13.47 -20.34 -4.62
N HIS A 253 -14.08 -20.73 -5.74
CA HIS A 253 -13.95 -22.04 -6.37
C HIS A 253 -14.21 -21.98 -7.89
N ILE A 254 -13.59 -22.88 -8.66
CA ILE A 254 -13.92 -23.10 -10.08
C ILE A 254 -14.28 -24.58 -10.25
N GLY A 255 -15.56 -24.85 -10.53
CA GLY A 255 -16.06 -26.22 -10.57
C GLY A 255 -15.81 -26.94 -9.23
N PRO A 256 -15.16 -28.12 -9.22
CA PRO A 256 -14.83 -28.84 -8.00
C PRO A 256 -13.57 -28.32 -7.29
N ILE A 257 -12.81 -27.38 -7.87
CA ILE A 257 -11.52 -26.95 -7.33
C ILE A 257 -11.70 -25.81 -6.32
N ASP A 258 -11.12 -25.96 -5.13
CA ASP A 258 -11.06 -24.90 -4.11
C ASP A 258 -9.98 -23.86 -4.48
N LEU A 259 -10.39 -22.59 -4.53
CA LEU A 259 -9.51 -21.45 -4.80
C LEU A 259 -9.28 -20.58 -3.56
N LYS A 260 -9.78 -20.97 -2.39
CA LYS A 260 -9.62 -20.20 -1.16
C LYS A 260 -8.25 -20.47 -0.53
N PRO A 261 -7.28 -19.55 -0.63
CA PRO A 261 -6.01 -19.77 0.03
C PRO A 261 -6.13 -19.64 1.54
N LYS A 262 -5.23 -20.28 2.27
CA LYS A 262 -5.16 -20.13 3.72
C LYS A 262 -4.68 -18.72 4.05
N LYS A 263 -5.48 -17.94 4.79
CA LYS A 263 -5.20 -16.51 5.09
C LYS A 263 -3.80 -16.29 5.66
N SER A 264 -3.38 -17.12 6.62
CA SER A 264 -2.05 -17.02 7.25
C SER A 264 -0.90 -17.23 6.25
N VAL A 265 -1.11 -18.05 5.22
CA VAL A 265 -0.11 -18.27 4.15
C VAL A 265 -0.04 -17.04 3.26
N MET A 266 -1.18 -16.47 2.87
CA MET A 266 -1.18 -15.23 2.06
C MET A 266 -0.63 -14.04 2.82
N GLU A 267 -0.85 -13.95 4.14
CA GLU A 267 -0.22 -12.92 4.98
C GLU A 267 1.30 -13.11 4.99
N CYS A 268 1.79 -14.34 5.15
CA CYS A 268 3.23 -14.64 5.04
C CYS A 268 3.81 -14.31 3.66
N MET A 269 3.14 -14.71 2.57
CA MET A 269 3.58 -14.42 1.21
C MET A 269 3.54 -12.93 0.88
N ARG A 270 2.55 -12.21 1.40
CA ARG A 270 2.49 -10.75 1.34
C ARG A 270 3.71 -10.13 2.01
N GLU A 271 3.99 -10.47 3.27
CA GLU A 271 5.14 -9.89 3.98
C GLU A 271 6.46 -10.26 3.30
N PHE A 272 6.63 -11.52 2.90
CA PHE A 272 7.83 -11.94 2.19
C PHE A 272 8.04 -11.19 0.88
N GLY A 273 6.96 -11.02 0.08
CA GLY A 273 7.00 -10.22 -1.13
C GLY A 273 7.34 -8.76 -0.87
N LEU A 274 6.75 -8.16 0.17
CA LEU A 274 7.01 -6.79 0.59
C LEU A 274 8.48 -6.56 0.94
N ILE A 275 9.09 -7.45 1.73
CA ILE A 275 10.50 -7.38 2.12
C ILE A 275 11.38 -7.35 0.86
N LEU A 276 11.23 -8.34 -0.03
CA LEU A 276 12.06 -8.46 -1.23
C LEU A 276 11.89 -7.24 -2.14
N PHE A 277 10.66 -6.74 -2.26
CA PHE A 277 10.36 -5.53 -3.01
C PHE A 277 11.03 -4.29 -2.42
N LEU A 278 10.84 -4.01 -1.12
CA LEU A 278 11.40 -2.83 -0.46
C LEU A 278 12.93 -2.83 -0.43
N ILE A 279 13.55 -4.02 -0.33
CA ILE A 279 15.00 -4.14 -0.45
C ILE A 279 15.43 -3.75 -1.86
N GLY A 280 14.90 -4.42 -2.89
CA GLY A 280 15.27 -4.13 -4.27
C GLY A 280 15.03 -2.68 -4.66
N ALA A 281 13.85 -2.14 -4.34
CA ALA A 281 13.46 -0.78 -4.66
C ALA A 281 14.26 0.26 -3.88
N GLY A 282 14.57 0.03 -2.60
CA GLY A 282 15.35 0.97 -1.80
C GLY A 282 16.85 0.94 -2.11
N CYS A 283 17.44 -0.22 -2.41
CA CYS A 283 18.84 -0.27 -2.89
C CYS A 283 19.00 0.57 -4.18
N GLU A 284 18.04 0.45 -5.10
CA GLU A 284 17.97 1.27 -6.33
C GLU A 284 17.79 2.77 -6.04
N GLY A 285 16.83 3.14 -5.17
CA GLY A 285 16.59 4.55 -4.82
C GLY A 285 17.73 5.20 -4.04
N GLY A 286 18.44 4.43 -3.22
CA GLY A 286 19.52 4.92 -2.37
C GLY A 286 20.68 5.52 -3.14
N ALA A 287 20.99 4.94 -4.31
CA ALA A 287 22.09 5.38 -5.16
C ALA A 287 21.93 6.84 -5.63
N GLY A 288 20.70 7.31 -5.88
CA GLY A 288 20.39 8.67 -6.35
C GLY A 288 19.76 9.58 -5.29
N PHE A 289 19.62 9.13 -4.04
CA PHE A 289 18.86 9.85 -3.02
C PHE A 289 19.45 11.22 -2.68
N VAL A 290 20.77 11.26 -2.43
CA VAL A 290 21.46 12.51 -2.05
C VAL A 290 21.48 13.48 -3.22
N ASP A 291 21.73 12.99 -4.44
CA ASP A 291 21.75 13.83 -5.65
C ASP A 291 20.38 14.48 -5.89
N THR A 292 19.30 13.72 -5.73
CA THR A 292 17.93 14.24 -5.84
C THR A 292 17.65 15.33 -4.79
N LEU A 293 18.11 15.15 -3.54
CA LEU A 293 17.96 16.16 -2.50
C LEU A 293 18.79 17.42 -2.75
N ILE A 294 19.96 17.30 -3.38
CA ILE A 294 20.77 18.45 -3.77
C ILE A 294 20.09 19.20 -4.93
N GLU A 295 19.55 18.48 -5.90
CA GLU A 295 18.93 19.06 -7.09
C GLU A 295 17.58 19.73 -6.78
N GLN A 296 16.69 19.03 -6.08
CA GLN A 296 15.33 19.50 -5.80
C GLN A 296 15.22 20.26 -4.48
N GLY A 297 16.20 20.07 -3.59
CA GLY A 297 16.23 20.72 -2.29
C GLY A 297 15.32 20.09 -1.24
N PRO A 298 15.32 20.63 0.00
CA PRO A 298 14.52 20.12 1.11
C PRO A 298 13.02 20.41 0.96
N ILE A 299 12.59 21.10 -0.10
CA ILE A 299 11.16 21.36 -0.36
C ILE A 299 10.37 20.05 -0.56
N LEU A 300 11.04 18.97 -0.98
CA LEU A 300 10.42 17.64 -1.13
C LEU A 300 9.80 17.12 0.18
N PHE A 301 10.40 17.45 1.34
CA PHE A 301 9.81 17.10 2.65
C PHE A 301 8.49 17.84 2.90
N VAL A 302 8.40 19.10 2.46
CA VAL A 302 7.18 19.90 2.55
C VAL A 302 6.12 19.35 1.62
N TYR A 303 6.48 18.96 0.40
CA TYR A 303 5.56 18.29 -0.53
C TYR A 303 5.04 16.98 0.04
N GLY A 304 5.90 16.12 0.58
CA GLY A 304 5.48 14.89 1.26
C GLY A 304 4.48 15.17 2.39
N MET A 305 4.73 16.19 3.21
CA MET A 305 3.81 16.60 4.28
C MET A 305 2.46 17.08 3.73
N ILE A 306 2.46 17.94 2.71
CA ILE A 306 1.23 18.44 2.08
C ILE A 306 0.43 17.29 1.47
N MET A 307 1.11 16.39 0.75
CA MET A 307 0.50 15.22 0.11
C MET A 307 -0.03 14.19 1.12
N THR A 308 0.43 14.21 2.38
CA THR A 308 -0.22 13.47 3.46
C THR A 308 -1.43 14.24 4.02
N LEU A 309 -1.25 15.51 4.35
CA LEU A 309 -2.25 16.30 5.07
C LEU A 309 -3.49 16.58 4.23
N VAL A 310 -3.34 16.93 2.96
CA VAL A 310 -4.45 17.30 2.07
C VAL A 310 -5.45 16.16 1.88
N PRO A 311 -5.09 14.98 1.35
CA PRO A 311 -6.04 13.88 1.17
C PRO A 311 -6.62 13.40 2.50
N MET A 312 -5.83 13.43 3.59
CA MET A 312 -6.30 13.05 4.92
C MET A 312 -7.37 14.02 5.46
N ILE A 313 -7.14 15.33 5.36
CA ILE A 313 -8.10 16.34 5.82
C ILE A 313 -9.36 16.32 4.94
N VAL A 314 -9.19 16.27 3.61
CA VAL A 314 -10.30 16.20 2.66
C VAL A 314 -11.14 14.94 2.93
N GLY A 315 -10.52 13.78 3.06
CA GLY A 315 -11.19 12.53 3.40
C GLY A 315 -11.96 12.61 4.70
N TYR A 316 -11.33 13.10 5.77
CA TYR A 316 -11.97 13.27 7.07
C TYR A 316 -13.20 14.18 7.01
N LEU A 317 -13.05 15.35 6.37
CA LEU A 317 -14.13 16.33 6.24
C LEU A 317 -15.26 15.81 5.35
N PHE A 318 -14.94 15.11 4.26
CA PHE A 318 -15.92 14.48 3.38
C PHE A 318 -16.71 13.41 4.14
N ALA A 319 -16.02 12.51 4.84
CA ALA A 319 -16.63 11.48 5.68
C ALA A 319 -17.53 12.07 6.78
N LYS A 320 -17.10 13.17 7.40
CA LYS A 320 -17.86 13.83 8.49
C LYS A 320 -19.06 14.64 7.98
N LYS A 321 -18.87 15.47 6.95
CA LYS A 321 -19.89 16.45 6.51
C LYS A 321 -20.83 15.88 5.44
N VAL A 322 -20.30 15.09 4.51
CA VAL A 322 -21.08 14.55 3.39
C VAL A 322 -21.67 13.20 3.75
N LEU A 323 -20.82 12.27 4.23
CA LEU A 323 -21.23 10.90 4.53
C LEU A 323 -21.78 10.73 5.95
N LYS A 324 -21.58 11.72 6.83
CA LYS A 324 -22.05 11.75 8.23
C LYS A 324 -21.67 10.49 9.02
N LEU A 325 -20.49 9.93 8.75
CA LEU A 325 -20.02 8.73 9.41
C LEU A 325 -19.71 8.99 10.90
N PRO A 326 -20.03 8.03 11.81
CA PRO A 326 -19.51 8.04 13.18
C PRO A 326 -17.99 8.20 13.19
N ILE A 327 -17.43 8.79 14.25
CA ILE A 327 -16.02 9.19 14.24
C ILE A 327 -15.09 7.98 14.12
N LEU A 328 -15.42 6.85 14.77
CA LEU A 328 -14.60 5.65 14.71
C LEU A 328 -14.67 4.97 13.34
N ASN A 329 -15.84 4.93 12.68
CA ASN A 329 -15.95 4.47 11.29
C ASN A 329 -15.19 5.41 10.34
N ASN A 330 -15.28 6.72 10.56
CA ASN A 330 -14.55 7.72 9.77
C ASN A 330 -13.03 7.50 9.89
N MET A 331 -12.49 7.38 11.10
CA MET A 331 -11.06 7.11 11.30
C MET A 331 -10.64 5.76 10.70
N GLY A 332 -11.45 4.70 10.88
CA GLY A 332 -11.15 3.40 10.29
C GLY A 332 -11.14 3.44 8.77
N ALA A 333 -12.12 4.10 8.16
CA ALA A 333 -12.19 4.29 6.72
C ALA A 333 -11.05 5.17 6.19
N LEU A 334 -10.67 6.21 6.93
CA LEU A 334 -9.54 7.08 6.59
C LEU A 334 -8.23 6.31 6.58
N CYS A 335 -7.98 5.44 7.57
CA CYS A 335 -6.83 4.52 7.55
C CYS A 335 -6.85 3.63 6.29
N GLY A 336 -8.03 3.15 5.88
CA GLY A 336 -8.17 2.35 4.66
C GLY A 336 -7.89 3.16 3.39
N GLY A 337 -8.42 4.38 3.31
CA GLY A 337 -8.24 5.29 2.18
C GLY A 337 -6.81 5.80 2.02
N MET A 338 -6.15 6.09 3.13
CA MET A 338 -4.72 6.41 3.21
C MET A 338 -3.86 5.13 3.24
N THR A 339 -4.42 3.95 3.00
CA THR A 339 -3.72 2.65 2.98
C THR A 339 -2.78 2.36 4.17
N SER A 340 -3.03 2.99 5.33
CA SER A 340 -2.09 3.05 6.45
C SER A 340 -2.44 2.03 7.53
N THR A 341 -1.82 0.85 7.44
CA THR A 341 -1.94 -0.21 8.45
C THR A 341 -1.38 0.19 9.83
N PRO A 342 -0.29 0.99 9.97
CA PRO A 342 0.18 1.42 11.29
C PRO A 342 -0.84 2.32 11.99
N ALA A 343 -1.50 3.20 11.23
CA ALA A 343 -2.56 4.06 11.77
C ALA A 343 -3.78 3.25 12.23
N LEU A 344 -4.17 2.20 11.51
CA LEU A 344 -5.22 1.29 11.98
C LEU A 344 -4.84 0.64 13.31
N GLY A 345 -3.60 0.15 13.45
CA GLY A 345 -3.12 -0.43 14.71
C GLY A 345 -3.21 0.56 15.88
N SER A 346 -2.80 1.81 15.65
CA SER A 346 -2.95 2.87 16.65
C SER A 346 -4.41 3.21 16.93
N LEU A 347 -5.29 3.20 15.92
CA LEU A 347 -6.71 3.47 16.10
C LEU A 347 -7.37 2.38 16.93
N ILE A 348 -7.03 1.11 16.74
CA ILE A 348 -7.54 0.00 17.57
C ILE A 348 -7.18 0.23 19.05
N GLN A 349 -5.95 0.66 19.33
CA GLN A 349 -5.52 0.99 20.70
C GLN A 349 -6.31 2.18 21.28
N VAL A 350 -6.54 3.23 20.48
CA VAL A 350 -7.32 4.41 20.90
C VAL A 350 -8.79 4.06 21.10
N ALA A 351 -9.36 3.24 20.22
CA ALA A 351 -10.75 2.82 20.24
C ALA A 351 -11.06 1.80 21.35
N GLY A 352 -10.07 0.96 21.71
CA GLY A 352 -10.28 -0.15 22.64
C GLY A 352 -11.15 -1.27 22.06
N THR A 353 -11.30 -1.34 20.73
CA THR A 353 -12.00 -2.39 19.98
C THR A 353 -11.39 -2.54 18.59
N ASP A 354 -11.42 -3.75 18.03
CA ASP A 354 -11.01 -4.07 16.66
C ASP A 354 -12.12 -3.83 15.62
N ASP A 355 -13.35 -3.52 16.04
CA ASP A 355 -14.49 -3.25 15.15
C ASP A 355 -14.20 -2.13 14.12
N VAL A 356 -13.33 -1.19 14.46
CA VAL A 356 -12.86 -0.12 13.56
C VAL A 356 -12.19 -0.65 12.28
N ALA A 357 -11.67 -1.88 12.33
CA ALA A 357 -11.06 -2.54 11.17
C ALA A 357 -12.09 -2.89 10.08
N SER A 358 -13.39 -2.92 10.39
CA SER A 358 -14.44 -3.14 9.40
C SER A 358 -14.50 -2.01 8.37
N ALA A 359 -14.47 -0.75 8.83
CA ALA A 359 -14.46 0.43 7.97
C ALA A 359 -13.18 0.52 7.12
N TYR A 360 -12.03 0.17 7.72
CA TYR A 360 -10.76 0.02 7.02
C TYR A 360 -10.88 -1.01 5.89
N ALA A 361 -11.37 -2.22 6.21
CA ALA A 361 -11.48 -3.32 5.25
C ALA A 361 -12.43 -3.02 4.08
N SER A 362 -13.35 -2.07 4.28
CA SER A 362 -14.30 -1.64 3.25
C SER A 362 -13.73 -0.56 2.32
N THR A 363 -12.89 0.33 2.83
CA THR A 363 -12.31 1.44 2.05
C THR A 363 -10.99 1.05 1.37
N TYR A 364 -10.20 0.20 2.03
CA TYR A 364 -8.85 -0.17 1.63
C TYR A 364 -8.74 -0.74 0.20
N PRO A 365 -9.55 -1.72 -0.23
CA PRO A 365 -9.33 -2.30 -1.55
C PRO A 365 -9.68 -1.34 -2.70
N ILE A 366 -10.64 -0.43 -2.50
CA ILE A 366 -10.93 0.63 -3.49
C ILE A 366 -9.74 1.57 -3.59
N ALA A 367 -9.23 2.03 -2.45
CA ALA A 367 -8.06 2.91 -2.41
C ALA A 367 -6.85 2.29 -3.13
N LEU A 368 -6.61 0.99 -2.92
CA LEU A 368 -5.55 0.24 -3.61
C LEU A 368 -5.70 0.20 -5.14
N VAL A 369 -6.91 -0.02 -5.64
CA VAL A 369 -7.14 -0.03 -7.09
C VAL A 369 -7.01 1.38 -7.65
N THR A 370 -7.63 2.36 -7.00
CA THR A 370 -7.61 3.76 -7.47
C THR A 370 -6.19 4.33 -7.46
N VAL A 371 -5.39 4.05 -6.43
CA VAL A 371 -4.02 4.60 -6.32
C VAL A 371 -3.12 4.03 -7.40
N VAL A 372 -3.21 2.75 -7.73
CA VAL A 372 -2.47 2.14 -8.86
C VAL A 372 -2.75 2.90 -10.16
N LEU A 373 -4.01 3.24 -10.43
CA LEU A 373 -4.39 3.99 -11.63
C LEU A 373 -3.86 5.43 -11.59
N VAL A 374 -4.04 6.13 -10.46
CA VAL A 374 -3.61 7.52 -10.29
C VAL A 374 -2.08 7.64 -10.41
N GLU A 375 -1.31 6.73 -9.82
CA GLU A 375 0.15 6.71 -9.91
C GLU A 375 0.63 6.57 -11.36
N GLN A 376 0.05 5.65 -12.12
CA GLN A 376 0.36 5.50 -13.55
C GLN A 376 0.01 6.77 -14.34
N MET A 377 -1.13 7.41 -14.03
CA MET A 377 -1.52 8.66 -14.68
C MET A 377 -0.58 9.82 -14.35
N ILE A 378 -0.14 9.96 -13.10
CA ILE A 378 0.78 11.04 -12.70
C ILE A 378 2.09 10.91 -13.48
N VAL A 379 2.66 9.71 -13.58
CA VAL A 379 3.91 9.47 -14.30
C VAL A 379 3.78 9.66 -15.82
N LEU A 380 2.61 9.38 -16.39
CA LEU A 380 2.40 9.52 -17.84
C LEU A 380 2.07 10.96 -18.27
N LEU A 381 1.53 11.78 -17.37
CA LEU A 381 1.03 13.13 -17.69
C LEU A 381 2.00 14.25 -17.29
N PHE A 382 2.90 14.00 -16.34
CA PHE A 382 3.85 14.96 -15.76
C PHE A 382 5.24 14.31 -15.69
#